data_AF-A0A660RB87-F1
#
_entry.id   AF-A0A660RB87-F1
#
_cell.length_a   1.000
_cell.length_b   1.000
_cell.length_c   1.000
_cell.angle_alpha   90.00
_cell.angle_beta   90.00
_cell.angle_gamma   90.00
#
_symmetry.space_group_name_H-M   'P 1'
#
loop_
_entity.id
_entity.type
_entity.pdbx_description
1 polymer ?
#
loop_
_entity_poly.entity_id
_entity_poly.type
_entity_poly.pdbx_seq_one_letter_code
_entity_poly.pdbx_strand_id
1 'polypeptide(L)'
;MKKKILSLIVLVTVSSAMVFAFFPDVPKHHWAYEYVYKLWERGIFIGYPDKTFKGDRCITRYEAATAVSRLLDFIEEKVVGAKIEDLVTVVNGIALRTGELTR
;
A
#
# COMPACT_ATOMS: atom_id res chain seq x y z
N MET A 1 -27.26 -4.77 37.05
CA MET A 1 -27.55 -3.75 36.01
C MET A 1 -26.29 -3.07 35.45
N LYS A 2 -25.31 -2.69 36.29
CA LYS A 2 -24.03 -2.06 35.87
C LYS A 2 -23.19 -2.87 34.87
N LYS A 3 -23.14 -4.20 35.01
CA LYS A 3 -22.39 -5.10 34.09
C LYS A 3 -23.02 -5.23 32.70
N LYS A 4 -24.36 -5.08 32.58
CA LYS A 4 -25.07 -5.09 31.29
C LYS A 4 -24.85 -3.77 30.54
N ILE A 5 -24.69 -2.66 31.26
CA ILE A 5 -24.40 -1.34 30.71
C ILE A 5 -22.97 -1.28 30.16
N LEU A 6 -21.97 -1.85 30.87
CA LEU A 6 -20.60 -1.96 30.35
C LEU A 6 -20.52 -2.83 29.08
N SER A 7 -21.24 -3.96 29.03
CA SER A 7 -21.27 -4.82 27.84
C SER A 7 -21.92 -4.15 26.63
N LEU A 8 -22.90 -3.28 26.85
CA LEU A 8 -23.59 -2.55 25.78
C LEU A 8 -22.71 -1.42 25.20
N ILE A 9 -21.93 -0.73 26.05
CA ILE A 9 -20.96 0.29 25.61
C ILE A 9 -19.84 -0.36 24.78
N VAL A 10 -19.33 -1.53 25.18
CA VAL A 10 -18.32 -2.27 24.41
C VAL A 10 -18.87 -2.75 23.07
N LEU A 11 -20.14 -3.18 23.01
CA LEU A 11 -20.80 -3.58 21.77
C LEU A 11 -20.98 -2.40 20.79
N VAL A 12 -21.28 -1.20 21.29
CA VAL A 12 -21.38 0.04 20.48
C VAL A 12 -20.02 0.49 19.94
N THR A 13 -18.91 0.26 20.67
CA THR A 13 -17.56 0.64 20.20
C THR A 13 -17.03 -0.25 19.08
N VAL A 14 -17.48 -1.50 18.98
CA VAL A 14 -17.00 -2.44 17.95
C VAL A 14 -17.68 -2.22 16.59
N SER A 15 -18.89 -1.64 16.56
CA SER A 15 -19.64 -1.38 15.32
C SER A 15 -19.06 -0.24 14.45
N SER A 16 -18.20 0.62 15.01
CA SER A 16 -17.52 1.71 14.26
C SER A 16 -16.25 1.26 13.54
N ALA A 17 -16.13 -0.04 13.22
CA ALA A 17 -15.16 -0.54 12.24
C ALA A 17 -15.83 -0.80 10.87
N MET A 18 -16.96 -0.14 10.59
CA MET A 18 -17.73 -0.33 9.36
C MET A 18 -17.18 0.55 8.23
N VAL A 19 -16.48 -0.11 7.30
CA VAL A 19 -16.09 0.32 5.95
C VAL A 19 -15.44 1.70 5.86
N PHE A 20 -14.11 1.74 6.03
CA PHE A 20 -13.33 2.80 5.40
C PHE A 20 -13.41 2.61 3.87
N ALA A 21 -14.32 3.35 3.23
CA ALA A 21 -14.21 3.58 1.80
C ALA A 21 -12.87 4.29 1.58
N PHE A 22 -12.02 3.66 0.76
CA PHE A 22 -10.67 4.11 0.50
C PHE A 22 -10.64 5.59 0.08
N PHE A 23 -11.47 5.95 -0.90
CA PHE A 23 -11.89 7.32 -1.15
C PHE A 23 -13.41 7.34 -1.34
N PRO A 24 -14.17 8.20 -0.62
CA PRO A 24 -15.62 8.29 -0.78
C PRO A 24 -16.07 8.69 -2.19
N ASP A 25 -15.25 9.46 -2.90
CA ASP A 25 -15.48 9.93 -4.27
C ASP A 25 -14.99 8.95 -5.35
N VAL A 26 -14.43 7.80 -4.97
CA VAL A 26 -14.07 6.72 -5.89
C VAL A 26 -14.69 5.41 -5.38
N PRO A 27 -15.98 5.16 -5.64
CA PRO A 27 -16.66 3.96 -5.17
C PRO A 27 -16.19 2.70 -5.94
N LYS A 28 -16.40 1.51 -5.37
CA LYS A 28 -15.93 0.22 -5.93
C LYS A 28 -16.36 -0.08 -7.36
N HIS A 29 -17.49 0.48 -7.81
CA HIS A 29 -18.02 0.29 -9.16
C HIS A 29 -17.50 1.34 -10.16
N HIS A 30 -16.70 2.31 -9.70
CA HIS A 30 -16.09 3.32 -10.55
C HIS A 30 -14.94 2.71 -11.36
N TRP A 31 -14.86 3.02 -12.66
CA TRP A 31 -13.83 2.46 -13.56
C TRP A 31 -12.40 2.69 -13.07
N ALA A 32 -12.16 3.82 -12.39
CA ALA A 32 -10.85 4.19 -11.88
C ALA A 32 -10.47 3.48 -10.57
N TYR A 33 -11.41 2.80 -9.92
CA TYR A 33 -11.24 2.29 -8.54
C TYR A 33 -9.98 1.46 -8.39
N GLU A 34 -9.81 0.43 -9.22
CA GLU A 34 -8.67 -0.48 -9.18
C GLU A 34 -7.32 0.23 -9.35
N TYR A 35 -7.27 1.21 -10.25
CA TYR A 35 -6.03 1.97 -10.53
C TYR A 35 -5.69 2.91 -9.39
N VAL A 36 -6.69 3.65 -8.89
CA VAL A 36 -6.54 4.61 -7.80
C VAL A 36 -6.15 3.89 -6.50
N TYR A 37 -6.77 2.74 -6.23
CA TYR A 37 -6.42 1.88 -5.10
C TYR A 37 -4.96 1.42 -5.16
N LYS A 38 -4.51 0.90 -6.30
CA LYS A 38 -3.12 0.45 -6.47
C LYS A 38 -2.10 1.56 -6.29
N LEU A 39 -2.40 2.77 -6.78
CA LEU A 39 -1.49 3.91 -6.64
C LEU A 39 -1.39 4.39 -5.19
N TRP A 40 -2.49 4.34 -4.44
CA TRP A 40 -2.48 4.70 -3.03
C TRP A 40 -1.85 3.66 -2.12
N GLU A 41 -2.10 2.39 -2.37
CA GLU A 41 -1.46 1.29 -1.66
C GLU A 41 0.08 1.40 -1.75
N ARG A 42 0.58 1.95 -2.86
CA ARG A 42 2.01 2.22 -3.11
C ARG A 42 2.47 3.60 -2.63
N GLY A 43 1.59 4.39 -2.01
CA GLY A 43 1.89 5.74 -1.52
C GLY A 43 2.10 6.79 -2.61
N ILE A 44 1.86 6.47 -3.89
CA ILE A 44 2.09 7.39 -5.02
C ILE A 44 1.09 8.54 -4.97
N PHE A 45 -0.20 8.22 -4.88
CA PHE A 45 -1.28 9.19 -4.65
C PHE A 45 -1.94 8.95 -3.30
N ILE A 46 -1.90 9.95 -2.42
CA ILE A 46 -2.41 9.84 -1.04
C ILE A 46 -3.76 10.52 -0.80
N GLY A 47 -4.30 11.19 -1.83
CA GLY A 47 -5.52 11.99 -1.72
C GLY A 47 -5.31 13.32 -1.00
N TYR A 48 -6.40 13.92 -0.53
CA TYR A 48 -6.41 15.22 0.14
C TYR A 48 -6.78 15.10 1.64
N PRO A 49 -6.58 16.16 2.44
CA PRO A 49 -6.93 16.15 3.87
C PRO A 49 -8.41 15.85 4.16
N ASP A 50 -9.30 16.12 3.20
CA ASP A 50 -10.73 15.79 3.27
C ASP A 50 -11.04 14.32 2.92
N LYS A 51 -10.00 13.49 2.74
CA LYS A 51 -10.07 12.06 2.41
C LYS A 51 -10.69 11.76 1.04
N THR A 52 -10.56 12.68 0.08
CA THR A 52 -11.02 12.47 -1.29
C THR A 52 -9.85 12.29 -2.27
N PHE A 53 -10.13 11.75 -3.47
CA PHE A 53 -9.19 11.63 -4.58
C PHE A 53 -9.23 12.82 -5.54
N LYS A 54 -10.40 13.44 -5.72
CA LYS A 54 -10.69 14.55 -6.64
C LYS A 54 -10.28 14.25 -8.09
N GLY A 55 -10.74 13.11 -8.62
CA GLY A 55 -10.35 12.61 -9.95
C GLY A 55 -10.66 13.56 -11.12
N ASP A 56 -11.72 14.37 -11.03
CA ASP A 56 -12.11 15.32 -12.08
C ASP A 56 -11.36 16.66 -12.00
N ARG A 57 -10.57 16.87 -10.94
CA ARG A 57 -9.83 18.11 -10.73
C ARG A 57 -8.50 18.05 -11.45
N CYS A 58 -8.15 19.10 -12.19
CA CYS A 58 -6.78 19.26 -12.67
C CYS A 58 -5.80 19.30 -11.50
N ILE A 59 -4.71 18.54 -11.61
CA ILE A 59 -3.59 18.60 -10.67
C ILE A 59 -2.63 19.71 -11.05
N THR A 60 -1.93 20.25 -10.06
CA THR A 60 -0.83 21.19 -10.26
C THR A 60 0.42 20.47 -10.77
N ARG A 61 1.35 21.21 -11.37
CA ARG A 61 2.67 20.69 -11.76
C ARG A 61 3.43 20.11 -10.56
N TYR A 62 3.26 20.70 -9.38
CA TYR A 62 3.91 20.25 -8.15
C TYR A 62 3.38 18.88 -7.68
N GLU A 63 2.06 18.71 -7.69
CA GLU A 63 1.42 17.43 -7.34
C GLU A 63 1.82 16.33 -8.35
N ALA A 64 1.86 16.66 -9.64
CA ALA A 64 2.33 15.74 -10.67
C ALA A 64 3.79 15.32 -10.45
N ALA A 65 4.69 16.29 -10.20
CA ALA A 65 6.11 16.02 -9.95
C ALA A 65 6.32 15.15 -8.70
N THR A 66 5.54 15.39 -7.64
CA THR A 66 5.59 14.59 -6.41
C THR A 66 5.15 13.15 -6.66
N ALA A 67 4.08 12.94 -7.44
CA ALA A 67 3.63 11.60 -7.81
C ALA A 67 4.70 10.86 -8.64
N VAL A 68 5.36 11.55 -9.58
CA VAL A 68 6.45 10.98 -10.38
C VAL A 68 7.64 10.62 -9.50
N SER A 69 8.05 11.49 -8.57
CA SER A 69 9.15 11.20 -7.63
C SER A 69 8.89 9.92 -6.83
N ARG A 70 7.71 9.81 -6.23
CA ARG A 70 7.32 8.62 -5.44
C ARG A 70 7.24 7.35 -6.29
N LEU A 71 6.77 7.48 -7.53
CA LEU A 71 6.74 6.36 -8.47
C LEU A 71 8.16 5.87 -8.79
N LEU A 72 9.12 6.78 -8.99
CA LEU A 72 10.51 6.42 -9.22
C LEU A 72 11.11 5.71 -8.00
N ASP A 73 10.90 6.25 -6.79
CA ASP A 73 11.35 5.62 -5.55
C ASP A 73 10.80 4.18 -5.42
N PHE A 74 9.52 3.98 -5.71
CA PHE A 74 8.88 2.66 -5.70
C PHE A 74 9.51 1.71 -6.73
N ILE A 75 9.80 2.18 -7.94
CA ILE A 75 10.43 1.37 -8.99
C ILE A 75 11.85 1.01 -8.58
N GLU A 76 12.63 1.95 -8.06
CA GLU A 76 14.00 1.71 -7.60
C GLU A 76 14.03 0.67 -6.49
N GLU A 77 13.13 0.76 -5.50
CA GLU A 77 13.00 -0.24 -4.44
C GLU A 77 12.74 -1.64 -5.02
N LYS A 78 11.79 -1.77 -5.97
CA LYS A 78 11.45 -3.06 -6.57
C LYS A 78 12.57 -3.62 -7.47
N VAL A 79 13.28 -2.75 -8.18
CA VAL A 79 14.40 -3.16 -9.04
C VAL A 79 15.62 -3.57 -8.22
N VAL A 80 15.95 -2.82 -7.16
CA VAL A 80 17.07 -3.15 -6.26
C VAL A 80 16.76 -4.40 -5.45
N GLY A 81 15.54 -4.55 -4.95
CA GLY A 81 15.08 -5.75 -4.24
C GLY A 81 15.23 -7.02 -5.08
N ALA A 82 14.75 -7.00 -6.33
CA ALA A 82 14.87 -8.12 -7.25
C ALA A 82 16.34 -8.52 -7.49
N LYS A 83 17.24 -7.54 -7.66
CA LYS A 83 18.68 -7.82 -7.85
C LYS A 83 19.32 -8.49 -6.63
N ILE A 84 18.90 -8.13 -5.42
CA ILE A 84 19.44 -8.73 -4.19
C ILE A 84 18.99 -10.18 -4.06
N GLU A 85 17.73 -10.49 -4.36
CA GLU A 85 17.19 -11.86 -4.31
C GLU A 85 17.91 -12.80 -5.30
N ASP A 86 18.20 -12.32 -6.51
CA ASP A 86 18.95 -13.06 -7.51
C ASP A 86 20.37 -13.37 -7.04
N LEU A 87 21.06 -12.39 -6.46
CA LEU A 87 22.42 -12.55 -5.93
C LEU A 87 22.46 -13.53 -4.75
N VAL A 88 21.50 -13.45 -3.82
CA VAL A 88 21.39 -14.37 -2.69
C VAL A 88 21.20 -15.81 -3.19
N THR A 89 20.38 -16.01 -4.22
CA THR A 89 20.18 -17.34 -4.84
C THR A 89 21.49 -17.89 -5.42
N VAL A 90 22.25 -17.07 -6.14
CA VAL A 90 23.55 -17.46 -6.71
C VAL A 90 24.56 -17.81 -5.60
N VAL A 91 24.67 -16.98 -4.57
CA VAL A 91 25.61 -17.20 -3.45
C VAL A 91 25.25 -18.50 -2.70
N ASN A 92 23.98 -18.74 -2.41
CA ASN A 92 23.53 -19.98 -1.78
C ASN A 92 23.81 -21.21 -2.66
N GLY A 93 23.63 -21.10 -3.97
CA GLY A 93 23.98 -22.16 -4.92
C GLY A 93 25.48 -22.49 -4.96
N ILE A 94 26.35 -21.48 -4.81
CA ILE A 94 27.80 -21.67 -4.71
C ILE A 94 28.15 -22.33 -3.38
N ALA A 95 27.58 -21.85 -2.27
CA ALA A 95 27.84 -22.38 -0.94
C ALA A 95 27.51 -23.89 -0.83
N LEU A 96 26.39 -24.31 -1.43
CA LEU A 96 26.00 -25.73 -1.51
C LEU A 96 26.99 -26.56 -2.33
N ARG A 97 27.56 -26.02 -3.42
CA ARG A 97 28.57 -26.71 -4.23
C ARG A 97 29.93 -26.83 -3.55
N THR A 98 30.31 -25.84 -2.74
CA THR A 98 31.58 -25.87 -2.00
C THR A 98 31.53 -26.78 -0.76
N GLY A 99 30.35 -26.97 -0.15
CA GLY A 99 30.17 -27.86 1.01
C GLY A 99 30.25 -29.35 0.70
N GLU A 100 30.05 -29.77 -0.56
CA GLU A 100 30.25 -31.17 -1.01
C GLU A 100 31.72 -31.53 -1.28
N LEU A 101 32.63 -30.55 -1.38
CA LEU A 101 34.05 -30.77 -1.68
C LEU A 101 34.93 -30.98 -0.43
N THR A 102 34.35 -30.93 0.77
CA THR A 102 35.05 -31.12 2.05
C THR A 102 34.75 -32.46 2.74
N ARG A 103 34.43 -33.51 1.96
CA ARG A 103 34.36 -34.89 2.45
C ARG A 103 35.22 -35.83 1.63
#